data_AF-A0A925W2V1-F1
#
_entry.id   AF-A0A925W2V1-F1
#
_cell.length_a   1.000
_cell.length_b   1.000
_cell.length_c   1.000
_cell.angle_alpha   90.00
_cell.angle_beta   90.00
_cell.angle_gamma   90.00
#
_symmetry.space_group_name_H-M   'P 1'
#
loop_
_entity.id
_entity.type
_entity.pdbx_description
1 polymer ?
#
loop_
_entity_poly.entity_id
_entity_poly.type
_entity_poly.pdbx_seq_one_letter_code
_entity_poly.pdbx_strand_id
1 'polypeptide(L)'
;MLWIDCTAAILAGVLVLAASSWLSSLYVLPRRLLIVTGAANIAYGIYSFSLARRTIRPRALITTLVTANALWAVVCAVIAANVAAEASLFGTAHFVGEGLFVGALAAQEWRHRERLLTA
;
A
#
# COMPACT_ATOMS: atom_id res chain seq x y z
N MET A 1 6.16 13.79 1.29
CA MET A 1 6.28 12.32 1.45
C MET A 1 5.00 11.73 2.04
N LEU A 2 4.66 11.98 3.31
CA LEU A 2 3.41 11.43 3.90
C LEU A 2 2.13 11.80 3.14
N TRP A 3 2.04 13.02 2.58
CA TRP A 3 0.93 13.43 1.71
C TRP A 3 0.82 12.61 0.41
N ILE A 4 1.95 12.20 -0.16
CA ILE A 4 1.98 11.38 -1.38
C ILE A 4 1.58 9.95 -1.03
N ASP A 5 2.16 9.42 0.04
CA ASP A 5 1.87 8.09 0.57
C ASP A 5 0.37 7.93 0.90
N CYS A 6 -0.21 8.86 1.67
CA CYS A 6 -1.62 8.77 2.03
C CYS A 6 -2.57 8.92 0.84
N THR A 7 -2.28 9.82 -0.11
CA THR A 7 -3.14 10.02 -1.28
C THR A 7 -3.04 8.85 -2.23
N ALA A 8 -1.84 8.32 -2.47
CA ALA A 8 -1.63 7.12 -3.27
C ALA A 8 -2.38 5.92 -2.67
N ALA A 9 -2.25 5.67 -1.36
CA ALA A 9 -2.92 4.56 -0.69
C ALA A 9 -4.45 4.69 -0.73
N ILE A 10 -5.01 5.88 -0.43
CA ILE A 10 -6.47 6.09 -0.49
C ILE A 10 -6.97 5.91 -1.93
N LEU A 11 -6.29 6.50 -2.92
CA LEU A 11 -6.71 6.40 -4.32
C LEU A 11 -6.63 4.96 -4.81
N ALA A 12 -5.53 4.26 -4.56
CA ALA A 12 -5.37 2.85 -4.91
C ALA A 12 -6.49 2.01 -4.25
N GLY A 13 -6.73 2.22 -2.96
CA GLY A 13 -7.77 1.51 -2.22
C GLY A 13 -9.18 1.76 -2.79
N VAL A 14 -9.54 3.02 -3.05
CA VAL A 14 -10.83 3.38 -3.65
C VAL A 14 -10.99 2.78 -5.04
N LEU A 15 -9.98 2.89 -5.90
CA LEU A 15 -10.02 2.35 -7.26
C LEU A 15 -10.16 0.83 -7.24
N VAL A 16 -9.38 0.13 -6.42
CA VAL A 16 -9.44 -1.34 -6.29
C VAL A 16 -10.81 -1.78 -5.77
N LEU A 17 -11.39 -1.10 -4.77
CA LEU A 17 -12.71 -1.44 -4.26
C LEU A 17 -13.82 -1.19 -5.29
N ALA A 18 -13.83 -0.01 -5.90
CA ALA A 18 -14.83 0.39 -6.88
C ALA A 18 -14.81 -0.51 -8.11
N ALA A 19 -13.62 -0.88 -8.58
CA ALA A 19 -13.44 -1.74 -9.74
C ALA A 19 -13.27 -3.22 -9.39
N SER A 20 -13.48 -3.65 -8.14
CA SER A 20 -13.13 -4.99 -7.65
C SER A 20 -13.75 -6.14 -8.44
N SER A 21 -14.99 -5.99 -8.94
CA SER A 21 -15.64 -6.99 -9.78
C SER A 21 -14.97 -7.12 -11.15
N TRP A 22 -14.73 -5.98 -11.81
CA TRP A 22 -14.07 -5.93 -13.11
C TRP A 22 -12.61 -6.39 -13.03
N LEU A 23 -11.88 -5.94 -12.02
CA LEU A 23 -10.50 -6.35 -11.75
C LEU A 23 -10.39 -7.83 -11.42
N SER A 24 -11.36 -8.42 -10.72
CA SER A 24 -11.38 -9.87 -10.44
C SER A 24 -11.39 -10.69 -11.73
N SER A 25 -12.18 -10.28 -12.73
CA SER A 25 -12.20 -10.91 -14.05
C SER A 25 -10.91 -10.65 -14.85
N LEU A 26 -10.41 -9.41 -14.83
CA LEU A 26 -9.20 -9.04 -15.58
C LEU A 26 -7.94 -9.70 -15.03
N TYR A 27 -7.83 -9.79 -13.70
CA TYR A 27 -6.66 -10.34 -13.00
C TYR A 27 -6.73 -11.85 -12.84
N VAL A 28 -7.91 -12.46 -13.08
CA VAL A 28 -8.17 -13.87 -12.78
C VAL A 28 -7.86 -14.15 -11.31
N LEU A 29 -8.38 -13.28 -10.43
CA LEU A 29 -8.15 -13.34 -8.99
C LEU A 29 -9.45 -13.32 -8.21
N PRO A 30 -9.49 -13.95 -7.02
CA PRO A 30 -10.66 -13.90 -6.16
C PRO A 30 -11.00 -12.44 -5.80
N ARG A 31 -12.24 -12.00 -6.08
CA ARG A 31 -12.70 -10.65 -5.70
C ARG A 31 -12.50 -10.33 -4.21
N ARG A 32 -12.58 -11.34 -3.35
CA ARG A 32 -12.34 -11.19 -1.89
C ARG A 32 -10.92 -10.67 -1.60
N LEU A 33 -9.91 -11.15 -2.33
CA LEU A 33 -8.54 -10.68 -2.18
C LEU A 33 -8.45 -9.19 -2.50
N LEU A 34 -9.04 -8.76 -3.64
CA LEU A 34 -9.08 -7.36 -4.04
C LEU A 34 -9.81 -6.46 -3.02
N ILE A 35 -10.91 -6.96 -2.44
CA ILE A 35 -11.63 -6.22 -1.39
C ILE A 35 -10.74 -6.02 -0.16
N VAL A 36 -10.04 -7.06 0.28
CA VAL A 36 -9.11 -6.98 1.42
C VAL A 36 -7.96 -6.03 1.13
N THR A 37 -7.33 -6.13 -0.05
CA THR A 37 -6.27 -5.23 -0.51
C THR A 37 -6.73 -3.78 -0.52
N GLY A 38 -7.88 -3.50 -1.13
CA GLY A 38 -8.43 -2.15 -1.21
C GLY A 38 -8.78 -1.57 0.16
N ALA A 39 -9.38 -2.37 1.04
CA ALA A 39 -9.69 -1.97 2.42
C ALA A 39 -8.42 -1.69 3.24
N ALA A 40 -7.38 -2.53 3.09
CA ALA A 40 -6.09 -2.33 3.74
C ALA A 40 -5.44 -1.02 3.30
N ASN A 41 -5.44 -0.72 2.00
CA ASN A 41 -4.93 0.53 1.44
C ASN A 41 -5.67 1.77 1.96
N ILE A 42 -7.01 1.71 2.08
CA ILE A 42 -7.78 2.81 2.68
C ILE A 42 -7.43 2.98 4.16
N ALA A 43 -7.42 1.89 4.94
CA ALA A 43 -7.11 1.96 6.37
C ALA A 43 -5.70 2.53 6.61
N TYR A 44 -4.73 2.06 5.84
CA TYR A 44 -3.37 2.58 5.84
C TYR A 44 -3.32 4.06 5.45
N GLY A 45 -3.99 4.43 4.35
CA GLY A 45 -4.02 5.81 3.86
C GLY A 45 -4.65 6.79 4.84
N ILE A 46 -5.71 6.38 5.56
CA ILE A 46 -6.31 7.16 6.66
C ILE A 46 -5.30 7.37 7.78
N TYR A 47 -4.57 6.32 8.17
CA TYR A 47 -3.52 6.42 9.19
C TYR A 47 -2.41 7.38 8.75
N SER A 48 -1.86 7.22 7.54
CA SER A 48 -0.82 8.08 6.98
C SER A 48 -1.28 9.55 6.88
N PHE A 49 -2.52 9.79 6.42
CA PHE A 49 -3.12 11.12 6.38
C PHE A 49 -3.23 11.76 7.77
N SER A 50 -3.59 10.96 8.79
CA SER A 50 -3.67 11.44 10.17
C SER A 50 -2.30 11.91 10.70
N LEU A 51 -1.20 11.33 10.24
CA LEU A 51 0.17 11.77 10.56
C LEU A 51 0.57 12.99 9.72
N ALA A 52 0.22 13.02 8.43
CA ALA A 52 0.53 14.11 7.53
C ALA A 52 -0.01 15.46 8.05
N ARG A 53 -1.18 15.45 8.69
CA ARG A 53 -1.83 16.61 9.32
C ARG A 53 -1.21 17.09 10.62
N ARG A 54 -0.33 16.31 11.26
CA ARG A 54 0.31 16.70 12.53
C ARG A 54 1.53 17.56 12.27
N THR A 55 1.65 18.68 12.99
CA THR A 55 2.84 19.55 13.00
C THR A 55 4.04 18.85 13.62
N ILE A 56 3.81 18.10 14.71
CA ILE A 56 4.81 17.29 15.39
C ILE A 56 4.34 15.84 15.34
N ARG A 57 5.17 14.97 14.76
CA ARG A 57 4.86 13.57 14.49
C ARG A 57 5.71 12.69 15.40
N PRO A 58 5.10 11.92 16.33
CA PRO A 58 5.85 11.01 17.18
C PRO A 58 6.63 9.98 16.36
N ARG A 59 7.90 9.77 16.71
CA ARG A 59 8.79 8.82 16.04
C ARG A 59 8.20 7.43 15.95
N ALA A 60 7.56 6.96 17.02
CA ALA A 60 6.90 5.65 17.06
C ALA A 60 5.85 5.51 15.93
N LEU A 61 5.05 6.55 15.69
CA LEU A 61 4.02 6.51 14.65
C LEU A 61 4.61 6.48 13.24
N ILE A 62 5.70 7.22 13.01
CA ILE A 62 6.45 7.17 11.74
C ILE A 62 7.07 5.78 11.54
N THR A 63 7.66 5.20 12.59
CA THR A 63 8.21 3.84 12.52
C THR A 63 7.13 2.82 12.22
N THR A 64 5.96 2.89 12.87
CA THR A 64 4.81 2.03 12.55
C THR A 64 4.38 2.17 11.10
N LEU A 65 4.35 3.39 10.56
CA LEU A 65 4.01 3.65 9.16
C LEU A 65 4.98 2.95 8.20
N VAL A 66 6.27 3.12 8.43
CA VAL A 66 7.34 2.48 7.64
C VAL A 66 7.24 0.96 7.71
N THR A 67 7.06 0.41 8.92
CA THR A 67 6.94 -1.03 9.12
C THR A 67 5.72 -1.60 8.41
N ALA A 68 4.59 -0.89 8.43
CA ALA A 68 3.40 -1.31 7.71
C ALA A 68 3.63 -1.35 6.18
N ASN A 69 4.26 -0.32 5.59
CA ASN A 69 4.61 -0.34 4.15
C ASN A 69 5.60 -1.47 3.83
N ALA A 70 6.61 -1.70 4.67
CA ALA A 70 7.57 -2.79 4.47
C ALA A 70 6.91 -4.17 4.55
N LEU A 71 6.02 -4.39 5.52
CA LEU A 71 5.24 -5.63 5.64
C LEU A 71 4.30 -5.81 4.45
N TRP A 72 3.66 -4.74 3.98
CA TRP A 72 2.79 -4.79 2.82
C TRP A 72 3.56 -5.16 1.55
N ALA A 73 4.79 -4.66 1.37
CA ALA A 73 5.67 -5.07 0.28
C ALA A 73 5.92 -6.59 0.28
N VAL A 74 6.16 -7.17 1.45
CA VAL A 74 6.34 -8.62 1.61
C VAL A 74 5.05 -9.36 1.29
N VAL A 75 3.90 -8.90 1.79
CA VAL A 75 2.59 -9.49 1.48
C VAL A 75 2.33 -9.46 -0.03
N CYS A 76 2.61 -8.35 -0.71
CA CYS A 76 2.48 -8.24 -2.16
C CYS A 76 3.38 -9.23 -2.89
N ALA A 77 4.64 -9.39 -2.46
CA ALA A 77 5.57 -10.37 -3.04
C ALA A 77 5.07 -11.81 -2.84
N VAL A 78 4.55 -12.13 -1.65
CA VAL A 78 3.97 -13.45 -1.35
C VAL A 78 2.74 -13.70 -2.22
N ILE A 79 1.82 -12.74 -2.33
CA ILE A 79 0.65 -12.86 -3.21
C ILE A 79 1.10 -13.08 -4.65
N ALA A 80 1.99 -12.23 -5.17
CA ALA A 80 2.50 -12.33 -6.53
C ALA A 80 3.11 -13.71 -6.80
N ALA A 81 3.90 -14.26 -5.87
CA ALA A 81 4.50 -15.59 -6.00
C ALA A 81 3.44 -16.72 -5.98
N ASN A 82 2.41 -16.62 -5.13
CA ASN A 82 1.36 -17.64 -5.04
C ASN A 82 0.42 -17.63 -6.26
N VAL A 83 0.19 -16.46 -6.86
CA VAL A 83 -0.75 -16.32 -7.98
C VAL A 83 -0.04 -16.31 -9.34
N ALA A 84 1.30 -16.33 -9.39
CA ALA A 84 2.08 -16.15 -10.62
C ALA A 84 1.71 -17.13 -11.75
N ALA A 85 1.30 -18.35 -11.42
CA ALA A 85 0.94 -19.38 -12.39
C ALA A 85 -0.53 -19.30 -12.88
N GLU A 86 -1.41 -18.69 -12.08
CA GLU A 86 -2.88 -18.73 -12.28
C GLU A 86 -3.48 -17.37 -12.62
N ALA A 87 -2.90 -16.30 -12.09
CA ALA A 87 -3.32 -14.93 -12.38
C ALA A 87 -2.90 -14.51 -13.78
N SER A 88 -3.62 -13.54 -14.34
CA SER A 88 -3.17 -12.88 -15.56
C SER A 88 -1.88 -12.09 -15.31
N LEU A 89 -1.14 -11.79 -16.38
CA LEU A 89 0.04 -10.92 -16.31
C LEU A 89 -0.27 -9.60 -15.60
N PHE A 90 -1.47 -9.03 -15.80
CA PHE A 90 -1.89 -7.81 -15.14
C PHE A 90 -2.08 -7.96 -13.63
N GLY A 91 -2.61 -9.10 -13.17
CA GLY A 91 -2.76 -9.39 -11.74
C GLY A 91 -1.42 -9.53 -11.03
N THR A 92 -0.50 -10.29 -11.61
CA THR A 92 0.87 -10.43 -11.08
C THR A 92 1.62 -9.10 -11.12
N ALA A 93 1.54 -8.36 -12.24
CA ALA A 93 2.17 -7.05 -12.37
C ALA A 93 1.61 -6.02 -11.38
N HIS A 94 0.32 -6.08 -11.04
CA HIS A 94 -0.29 -5.23 -10.02
C HIS A 94 0.41 -5.39 -8.67
N PHE A 95 0.48 -6.62 -8.14
CA PHE A 95 1.09 -6.85 -6.82
C PHE A 95 2.60 -6.64 -6.83
N VAL A 96 3.31 -6.97 -7.92
CA VAL A 96 4.74 -6.63 -8.04
C VAL A 96 4.93 -5.11 -8.02
N GLY A 97 4.14 -4.37 -8.81
CA GLY A 97 4.20 -2.91 -8.88
C GLY A 97 3.85 -2.25 -7.54
N GLU A 98 2.78 -2.69 -6.89
CA GLU A 98 2.37 -2.23 -5.56
C GLU A 98 3.47 -2.49 -4.54
N GLY A 99 4.00 -3.71 -4.49
CA GLY A 99 5.07 -4.09 -3.56
C GLY A 99 6.36 -3.28 -3.75
N LEU A 100 6.77 -3.04 -5.00
CA LEU A 100 7.92 -2.18 -5.31
C LEU A 100 7.66 -0.73 -4.89
N PHE A 101 6.45 -0.21 -5.14
CA PHE A 101 6.08 1.16 -4.79
C PHE A 101 6.09 1.38 -3.27
N VAL A 102 5.37 0.55 -2.51
CA VAL A 102 5.32 0.68 -1.04
C VAL A 102 6.65 0.34 -0.37
N GLY A 103 7.42 -0.60 -0.94
CA GLY A 103 8.77 -0.93 -0.48
C GLY A 103 9.74 0.23 -0.68
N ALA A 104 9.67 0.91 -1.83
CA ALA A 104 10.46 2.11 -2.09
C ALA A 104 10.07 3.25 -1.13
N LEU A 105 8.77 3.44 -0.86
CA LEU A 105 8.30 4.40 0.13
C LEU A 105 8.84 4.07 1.52
N ALA A 106 8.70 2.83 2.00
CA ALA A 106 9.25 2.41 3.29
C ALA A 106 10.75 2.70 3.41
N ALA A 107 11.53 2.40 2.37
CA ALA A 107 12.96 2.68 2.36
C ALA A 107 13.27 4.18 2.43
N GLN A 108 12.53 5.02 1.67
CA GLN A 108 12.71 6.47 1.70
C GLN A 108 12.29 7.08 3.03
N GLU A 109 11.17 6.65 3.58
CA GLU A 109 10.65 7.10 4.87
C GLU A 109 11.56 6.69 6.01
N TRP A 110 12.11 5.47 5.99
CA TRP A 110 13.09 5.02 6.98
C TRP A 110 14.36 5.88 6.95
N ARG A 111 14.89 6.16 5.74
CA ARG A 111 16.10 6.96 5.55
C ARG A 111 15.92 8.39 6.01
N HIS A 112 14.75 8.97 5.80
CA HIS A 112 14.46 10.39 6.10
C HIS A 112 13.59 10.58 7.35
N ARG A 113 13.39 9.53 8.17
CA ARG A 113 12.45 9.52 9.30
C ARG A 113 12.62 10.69 10.28
N GLU A 114 13.86 11.13 10.51
CA GLU A 114 14.12 12.24 11.44
C GLU A 114 13.59 13.57 10.89
N ARG A 115 13.62 13.76 9.56
CA ARG A 115 13.02 14.92 8.89
C ARG A 115 11.49 14.85 8.86
N LEU A 116 10.92 13.65 8.99
CA LEU A 116 9.48 13.44 9.01
C LEU A 116 8.86 13.73 10.38
N LEU A 117 9.64 13.94 11.43
CA LEU A 117 9.13 14.24 12.78
C LEU A 117 8.43 15.61 12.86
N THR A 118 8.69 16.50 11.90
CA THR A 118 8.03 17.80 11.77
C THR A 118 7.43 17.98 10.37
N ALA A 119 6.40 18.80 10.27
CA ALA A 119 5.67 19.05 9.02
C ALA A 119 6.43 19.92 8.02
#